data_AF-A0A1D3L5M2-F1
#
_entry.id   AF-A0A1D3L5M2-F1
#
_cell.length_a   1.000
_cell.length_b   1.000
_cell.length_c   1.000
_cell.angle_alpha   90.00
_cell.angle_beta   90.00
_cell.angle_gamma   90.00
#
_symmetry.space_group_name_H-M   'P 1'
#
loop_
_entity.id
_entity.type
_entity.pdbx_description
1 polymer ?
#
loop_
_entity_poly.entity_id
_entity_poly.type
_entity_poly.pdbx_seq_one_letter_code
_entity_poly.pdbx_strand_id
1 'polypeptide(L)'
;MVVETTFSSYLTGEDALVLFFGVYMTLVISLSKKFRIFDMYLFFSRDKLKKLHSLRRFIVGFVLVDTMPIAWFWVLYRFVIPSEQGAFPIMAAAFACFSILGFERFLHGVVATEHHEKFYTPEEYDELIGAWGRENDEDNRFKVHAFTGMIYLIIFPVIAYFIGIIPIHL
;
A
#
# COMPACT_ATOMS: atom_id res chain seq x y z
N MET A 1 -22.39 -4.86 -43.03
CA MET A 1 -22.03 -3.69 -42.22
C MET A 1 -21.84 -4.19 -40.81
N VAL A 2 -20.62 -4.64 -40.49
CA VAL A 2 -20.27 -4.99 -39.11
C VAL A 2 -20.08 -3.65 -38.42
N VAL A 3 -20.99 -3.33 -37.49
CA VAL A 3 -20.79 -2.19 -36.60
C VAL A 3 -19.65 -2.61 -35.69
N GLU A 4 -18.43 -2.25 -36.05
CA GLU A 4 -17.34 -2.16 -35.09
C GLU A 4 -17.79 -1.12 -34.06
N THR A 5 -18.45 -1.56 -33.00
CA THR A 5 -18.49 -0.79 -31.76
C THR A 5 -17.07 -0.78 -31.24
N THR A 6 -16.26 0.13 -31.78
CA THR A 6 -15.12 0.70 -31.08
C THR A 6 -15.69 1.32 -29.81
N PHE A 7 -15.78 0.52 -28.75
CA PHE A 7 -15.65 1.05 -27.39
C PHE A 7 -14.22 1.60 -27.29
N SER A 8 -13.97 2.76 -27.94
CA SER A 8 -12.75 3.51 -27.70
C SER A 8 -12.91 4.06 -26.30
N SER A 9 -12.45 3.30 -25.31
CA SER A 9 -12.16 3.83 -24.00
C SER A 9 -11.21 5.00 -24.22
N TYR A 10 -11.70 6.23 -24.03
CA TYR A 10 -10.82 7.41 -23.97
C TYR A 10 -9.80 7.31 -22.82
N LEU A 11 -10.01 6.37 -21.90
CA LEU A 11 -9.17 6.11 -20.75
C LEU A 11 -7.90 5.37 -21.18
N THR A 12 -6.76 6.00 -20.93
CA THR A 12 -5.43 5.40 -21.10
C THR A 12 -5.07 4.51 -19.89
N GLY A 13 -4.02 3.70 -20.03
CA GLY A 13 -3.45 2.97 -18.88
C GLY A 13 -3.01 3.91 -17.75
N GLU A 14 -2.42 5.06 -18.09
CA GLU A 14 -2.02 6.08 -17.11
C GLU A 14 -3.23 6.66 -16.36
N ASP A 15 -4.32 7.00 -17.04
CA ASP A 15 -5.56 7.47 -16.41
C ASP A 15 -6.15 6.42 -15.47
N ALA A 16 -6.14 5.16 -15.91
CA ALA A 16 -6.58 4.03 -15.11
C ALA A 16 -5.71 3.86 -13.86
N LEU A 17 -4.39 4.06 -13.98
CA LEU A 17 -3.48 4.00 -12.84
C LEU A 17 -3.81 5.08 -11.82
N VAL A 18 -4.07 6.33 -12.23
CA VAL A 18 -4.48 7.39 -11.29
C VAL A 18 -5.72 6.99 -10.51
N LEU A 19 -6.74 6.50 -11.23
CA LEU A 19 -8.02 6.09 -10.63
C LEU A 19 -7.84 4.94 -9.65
N PHE A 20 -7.22 3.84 -10.09
CA PHE A 20 -7.03 2.67 -9.24
C PHE A 20 -6.11 2.97 -8.07
N PHE A 21 -5.06 3.77 -8.27
CA PHE A 21 -4.16 4.14 -7.19
C PHE A 21 -4.92 4.83 -6.04
N GLY A 22 -5.83 5.77 -6.33
CA GLY A 22 -6.67 6.38 -5.30
C GLY A 22 -7.55 5.38 -4.54
N VAL A 23 -8.14 4.41 -5.23
CA VAL A 23 -8.94 3.34 -4.62
C VAL A 23 -8.08 2.46 -3.71
N TYR A 24 -6.92 1.99 -4.20
CA TYR A 24 -6.03 1.15 -3.41
C TYR A 24 -5.39 1.92 -2.24
N MET A 25 -5.12 3.21 -2.38
CA MET A 25 -4.65 4.04 -1.27
C MET A 25 -5.69 4.12 -0.15
N THR A 26 -6.97 4.21 -0.50
CA THR A 26 -8.06 4.15 0.49
C THR A 26 -8.04 2.82 1.24
N LEU A 27 -7.76 1.71 0.55
CA LEU A 27 -7.62 0.39 1.16
C LEU A 27 -6.39 0.32 2.08
N VAL A 28 -5.22 0.80 1.65
CA VAL A 28 -4.00 0.86 2.48
C VAL A 28 -4.24 1.68 3.74
N ILE A 29 -4.86 2.86 3.62
CA ILE A 29 -5.20 3.72 4.77
C ILE A 29 -6.14 2.96 5.72
N SER A 30 -7.18 2.31 5.19
CA SER A 30 -8.15 1.53 5.98
C SER A 30 -7.47 0.40 6.76
N LEU A 31 -6.62 -0.39 6.10
CA LEU A 31 -5.86 -1.47 6.73
C LEU A 31 -4.86 -0.97 7.78
N SER A 32 -4.34 0.25 7.59
CA SER A 32 -3.37 0.87 8.48
C SER A 32 -3.99 1.52 9.73
N LYS A 33 -5.30 1.76 9.75
CA LYS A 33 -6.00 2.40 10.89
C LYS A 33 -5.77 1.69 12.22
N LYS A 34 -5.71 0.35 12.20
CA LYS A 34 -5.46 -0.47 13.39
C LYS A 34 -4.17 -0.08 14.13
N PHE A 35 -3.16 0.40 13.40
CA PHE A 35 -1.87 0.81 13.97
C PHE A 35 -1.87 2.19 14.62
N ARG A 36 -2.97 2.96 14.52
CA ARG A 36 -3.13 4.28 15.16
C ARG A 36 -2.02 5.28 14.79
N ILE A 37 -1.58 5.24 13.52
CA ILE A 37 -0.49 6.06 13.00
C ILE A 37 -0.82 7.56 12.89
N PHE A 38 -2.10 7.93 12.76
CA PHE A 38 -2.56 9.31 12.57
C PHE A 38 -3.44 9.82 13.72
N ASP A 39 -3.27 9.28 14.94
CA ASP A 39 -3.97 9.75 16.14
C ASP A 39 -3.38 11.08 16.64
N MET A 40 -3.63 12.16 15.89
CA MET A 40 -3.04 13.49 16.10
C MET A 40 -3.31 14.08 17.49
N TYR A 41 -4.44 13.70 18.13
CA TYR A 41 -4.76 14.16 19.48
C TYR A 41 -3.70 13.74 20.51
N LEU A 42 -3.01 12.61 20.29
CA LEU A 42 -1.95 12.12 21.17
C LEU A 42 -0.69 13.00 21.16
N PHE A 43 -0.51 13.87 20.14
CA PHE A 43 0.62 14.80 20.10
C PHE A 43 0.54 15.87 21.19
N PHE A 44 -0.67 16.09 21.71
CA PHE A 44 -0.98 17.01 22.79
C PHE A 44 -1.12 16.30 24.14
N SER A 45 -0.78 14.99 24.21
CA SER A 45 -0.76 14.26 25.48
C SER A 45 0.23 14.90 26.46
N ARG A 46 -0.16 14.96 27.74
CA ARG A 46 0.72 15.37 28.84
C ARG A 46 1.77 14.30 29.17
N ASP A 47 1.49 13.05 28.81
CA ASP A 47 2.41 11.93 28.96
C ASP A 47 3.47 11.98 27.84
N LYS A 48 4.72 12.23 28.24
CA LYS A 48 5.87 12.33 27.32
C LYS A 48 6.13 11.01 26.58
N LEU A 49 5.91 9.86 27.21
CA LEU A 49 6.16 8.56 26.61
C LEU A 49 5.10 8.27 25.54
N LYS A 50 3.82 8.46 25.87
CA LYS A 50 2.72 8.32 24.88
C LYS A 50 2.88 9.28 23.71
N LYS A 51 3.29 10.52 23.98
CA LYS A 51 3.59 11.50 22.93
C LYS A 51 4.72 11.03 22.01
N LEU A 52 5.81 10.51 22.57
CA LEU A 52 6.95 10.00 21.80
C LEU A 52 6.55 8.79 20.93
N HIS A 53 5.82 7.83 21.50
CA HIS A 53 5.31 6.66 20.78
C HIS A 53 4.41 7.07 19.63
N SER A 54 3.43 7.95 19.88
CA SER A 54 2.56 8.49 18.83
C SER A 54 3.34 9.21 17.72
N LEU A 55 4.34 10.03 18.08
CA LEU A 55 5.18 10.70 17.09
C LEU A 55 5.98 9.72 16.23
N ARG A 56 6.50 8.64 16.82
CA ARG A 56 7.21 7.58 16.07
C ARG A 56 6.27 6.86 15.10
N ARG A 57 5.07 6.48 15.56
CA ARG A 57 4.03 5.88 14.71
C ARG A 57 3.63 6.80 13.56
N PHE A 58 3.50 8.10 13.83
CA PHE A 58 3.22 9.10 12.82
C PHE A 58 4.32 9.23 11.79
N ILE A 59 5.58 9.36 12.21
CA ILE A 59 6.70 9.51 11.27
C ILE A 59 6.79 8.28 10.36
N VAL A 60 6.71 7.07 10.94
CA VAL A 60 6.74 5.82 10.16
C VAL A 60 5.52 5.72 9.24
N GLY A 61 4.33 6.02 9.75
CA GLY A 61 3.08 6.04 8.99
C GLY A 61 3.13 7.02 7.82
N PHE A 62 3.57 8.26 8.04
CA PHE A 62 3.71 9.27 7.01
C PHE A 62 4.71 8.86 5.92
N VAL A 63 5.83 8.23 6.29
CA VAL A 63 6.80 7.76 5.31
C VAL A 63 6.25 6.58 4.50
N LEU A 64 5.69 5.56 5.17
CA LEU A 64 5.28 4.31 4.53
C LEU A 64 3.90 4.36 3.88
N VAL A 65 2.96 5.13 4.42
CA VAL A 65 1.56 5.19 3.93
C VAL A 65 1.33 6.37 3.00
N ASP A 66 2.08 7.47 3.14
CA ASP A 66 1.90 8.64 2.26
C ASP A 66 3.07 8.77 1.27
N THR A 67 4.29 8.99 1.78
CA THR A 67 5.42 9.42 0.95
C THR A 67 5.89 8.33 -0.03
N MET A 68 6.12 7.12 0.48
CA MET A 68 6.61 6.01 -0.34
C MET A 68 5.61 5.57 -1.41
N PRO A 69 4.30 5.44 -1.13
CA PRO A 69 3.31 5.14 -2.16
C PRO A 69 3.27 6.20 -3.26
N ILE A 70 3.40 7.50 -2.93
CA ILE A 70 3.43 8.56 -3.94
C ILE A 70 4.69 8.45 -4.82
N ALA A 71 5.86 8.22 -4.23
CA ALA A 71 7.09 8.00 -4.99
C ALA A 71 6.97 6.74 -5.87
N TRP A 72 6.32 5.70 -5.36
CA TRP A 72 6.08 4.47 -6.10
C TRP A 72 5.07 4.63 -7.23
N PHE A 73 4.00 5.40 -7.02
CA PHE A 73 3.08 5.80 -8.08
C PHE A 73 3.84 6.42 -9.25
N TRP A 74 4.77 7.33 -8.98
CA TRP A 74 5.60 7.93 -10.03
C TRP A 74 6.43 6.89 -10.80
N VAL A 75 6.99 5.90 -10.10
CA VAL A 75 7.71 4.78 -10.74
C VAL A 75 6.78 3.97 -11.65
N LEU A 76 5.61 3.58 -11.15
CA LEU A 76 4.63 2.80 -11.92
C LEU A 76 4.15 3.58 -13.15
N TYR A 77 3.80 4.85 -12.96
CA TYR A 77 3.34 5.75 -14.00
C TYR A 77 4.38 5.94 -15.09
N ARG A 78 5.64 6.16 -14.72
CA ARG A 78 6.69 6.51 -15.69
C ARG A 78 7.27 5.31 -16.44
N PHE A 79 7.36 4.15 -15.78
CA PHE A 79 8.18 3.03 -16.27
C PHE A 79 7.43 1.72 -16.47
N VAL A 80 6.25 1.54 -15.88
CA VAL A 80 5.55 0.24 -15.89
C VAL A 80 4.31 0.29 -16.75
N ILE A 81 3.51 1.35 -16.63
CA ILE A 81 2.20 1.44 -17.28
C ILE A 81 2.33 2.11 -18.65
N PRO A 82 1.81 1.48 -19.72
CA PRO A 82 1.75 2.12 -21.02
C PRO A 82 0.69 3.23 -21.06
N SER A 83 0.98 4.31 -21.79
CA SER A 83 0.07 5.45 -22.01
C SER A 83 -0.98 5.20 -23.08
N GLU A 84 -0.96 4.02 -23.71
CA GLU A 84 -1.88 3.66 -24.78
C GLU A 84 -3.30 3.38 -24.25
N GLN A 85 -4.29 3.53 -25.14
CA GLN A 85 -5.67 3.17 -24.86
C GLN A 85 -5.89 1.66 -25.09
N GLY A 86 -6.72 1.05 -24.25
CA GLY A 86 -7.14 -0.33 -24.45
C GLY A 86 -7.34 -1.09 -23.14
N ALA A 87 -7.93 -2.28 -23.25
CA ALA A 87 -8.20 -3.13 -22.09
C ALA A 87 -6.90 -3.60 -21.39
N PHE A 88 -5.86 -3.96 -22.14
CA PHE A 88 -4.59 -4.43 -21.56
C PHE A 88 -3.85 -3.35 -20.76
N PRO A 89 -3.68 -2.10 -21.24
CA PRO A 89 -3.18 -1.00 -20.41
C PRO A 89 -3.96 -0.78 -19.11
N ILE A 90 -5.30 -0.84 -19.16
CA ILE A 90 -6.16 -0.69 -17.99
C ILE A 90 -5.96 -1.87 -17.01
N MET A 91 -5.86 -3.10 -17.51
CA MET A 91 -5.56 -4.27 -16.69
C MET A 91 -4.18 -4.17 -16.04
N ALA A 92 -3.16 -3.73 -16.80
CA ALA A 92 -1.81 -3.51 -16.29
C ALA A 92 -1.84 -2.52 -15.12
N ALA A 93 -2.55 -1.40 -15.25
CA ALA A 93 -2.73 -0.43 -14.18
C ALA A 93 -3.36 -1.04 -12.92
N ALA A 94 -4.41 -1.84 -13.07
CA ALA A 94 -5.06 -2.53 -11.95
C ALA A 94 -4.11 -3.51 -11.24
N PHE A 95 -3.33 -4.30 -11.99
CA PHE A 95 -2.32 -5.19 -11.42
C PHE A 95 -1.22 -4.41 -10.69
N ALA A 96 -0.71 -3.35 -11.30
CA ALA A 96 0.33 -2.52 -10.69
C ALA A 96 -0.12 -1.91 -9.36
N CYS A 97 -1.38 -1.49 -9.23
CA CYS A 97 -1.90 -0.93 -7.99
C CYS A 97 -1.89 -1.91 -6.80
N PHE A 98 -1.98 -3.23 -7.02
CA PHE A 98 -1.83 -4.18 -5.91
C PHE A 98 -0.46 -4.08 -5.22
N SER A 99 0.58 -3.64 -5.92
CA SER A 99 1.93 -3.51 -5.36
C SER A 99 1.99 -2.60 -4.13
N ILE A 100 1.11 -1.61 -4.04
CA ILE A 100 1.12 -0.64 -2.94
C ILE A 100 0.68 -1.25 -1.61
N LEU A 101 0.00 -2.40 -1.63
CA LEU A 101 -0.29 -3.19 -0.43
C LEU A 101 0.99 -3.65 0.27
N GLY A 102 2.12 -3.71 -0.47
CA GLY A 102 3.41 -3.99 0.12
C GLY A 102 3.80 -2.98 1.21
N PHE A 103 3.39 -1.71 1.09
CA PHE A 103 3.67 -0.69 2.09
C PHE A 103 2.92 -0.90 3.41
N GLU A 104 1.70 -1.44 3.37
CA GLU A 104 1.00 -1.86 4.60
C GLU A 104 1.74 -3.01 5.29
N ARG A 105 2.33 -3.94 4.51
CA ARG A 105 3.15 -5.02 5.06
C ARG A 105 4.43 -4.48 5.70
N PHE A 106 5.11 -3.53 5.08
CA PHE A 106 6.24 -2.86 5.71
C PHE A 106 5.83 -2.13 6.98
N LEU A 107 4.70 -1.42 6.96
CA LEU A 107 4.19 -0.73 8.14
C LEU A 107 3.96 -1.71 9.28
N HIS A 108 3.24 -2.80 9.03
CA HIS A 108 3.03 -3.88 9.99
C HIS A 108 4.37 -4.39 10.52
N GLY A 109 5.29 -4.74 9.62
CA GLY A 109 6.63 -5.17 9.98
C GLY A 109 7.31 -4.21 10.95
N VAL A 110 7.31 -2.92 10.64
CA VAL A 110 8.06 -1.91 11.42
C VAL A 110 7.43 -1.64 12.78
N VAL A 111 6.11 -1.46 12.85
CA VAL A 111 5.48 -0.96 14.08
C VAL A 111 5.01 -2.08 15.01
N ALA A 112 4.71 -3.24 14.45
CA ALA A 112 3.82 -4.22 15.08
C ALA A 112 4.46 -5.60 15.33
N THR A 113 5.76 -5.76 15.03
CA THR A 113 6.49 -7.02 15.21
C THR A 113 7.50 -6.93 16.35
N GLU A 114 8.75 -7.27 16.07
CA GLU A 114 9.91 -7.08 16.92
C GLU A 114 10.06 -5.58 17.23
N HIS A 115 10.38 -5.23 18.47
CA HIS A 115 10.53 -3.86 18.91
C HIS A 115 9.25 -2.99 18.98
N HIS A 116 8.07 -3.61 19.10
CA HIS A 116 6.80 -2.89 19.28
C HIS A 116 6.82 -1.94 20.49
N GLU A 117 7.65 -2.19 21.52
CA GLU A 117 7.83 -1.32 22.68
C GLU A 117 8.34 0.08 22.32
N LYS A 118 8.94 0.26 21.14
CA LYS A 118 9.33 1.59 20.64
C LYS A 118 8.14 2.41 20.17
N PHE A 119 7.04 1.74 19.85
CA PHE A 119 5.87 2.30 19.21
C PHE A 119 4.64 2.26 20.09
N TYR A 120 4.55 1.38 21.09
CA TYR A 120 3.37 1.16 21.91
C TYR A 120 3.76 0.98 23.38
N THR A 121 2.89 1.42 24.30
CA THR A 121 2.94 0.88 25.67
C THR A 121 2.38 -0.55 25.68
N PRO A 122 2.64 -1.36 26.73
CA PRO A 122 2.08 -2.71 26.82
C PRO A 122 0.56 -2.71 26.64
N GLU A 123 -0.14 -1.77 27.27
CA GLU A 123 -1.60 -1.66 27.17
C GLU A 123 -2.07 -1.29 25.75
N GLU A 124 -1.36 -0.36 25.09
CA GLU A 124 -1.67 -0.01 23.69
C GLU A 124 -1.40 -1.19 22.74
N TYR A 125 -0.39 -2.02 23.04
CA TYR A 125 -0.03 -3.17 22.22
C TYR A 125 -1.02 -4.32 22.40
N ASP A 126 -1.50 -4.55 23.63
CA ASP A 126 -2.55 -5.53 23.91
C ASP A 126 -3.86 -5.16 23.20
N GLU A 127 -4.25 -3.88 23.21
CA GLU A 127 -5.38 -3.36 22.42
C GLU A 127 -5.20 -3.61 20.92
N LEU A 128 -3.98 -3.38 20.42
CA LEU A 128 -3.63 -3.55 19.01
C LEU A 128 -3.72 -5.02 18.57
N ILE A 129 -3.16 -5.94 19.35
CA ILE A 129 -3.21 -7.39 19.07
C ILE A 129 -4.65 -7.90 19.17
N GLY A 130 -5.41 -7.46 20.18
CA GLY A 130 -6.83 -7.81 20.32
C GLY A 130 -7.64 -7.41 19.09
N ALA A 131 -7.32 -6.28 18.46
CA ALA A 131 -7.93 -5.85 17.20
C ALA A 131 -7.49 -6.68 15.97
N TRP A 132 -6.38 -7.42 16.04
CA TRP A 132 -5.89 -8.28 14.95
C TRP A 132 -6.51 -9.67 14.93
N GLY A 133 -7.03 -10.15 16.06
CA GLY A 133 -7.67 -11.46 16.18
C GLY A 133 -6.71 -12.65 15.96
N ARG A 134 -5.40 -12.44 16.11
CA ARG A 134 -4.35 -13.46 15.94
C ARG A 134 -3.32 -13.37 17.07
N GLU A 135 -3.79 -13.59 18.30
CA GLU A 135 -3.01 -13.36 19.52
C GLU A 135 -1.77 -14.27 19.67
N ASN A 136 -1.63 -15.31 18.84
CA ASN A 136 -0.53 -16.29 18.89
C ASN A 136 0.01 -16.66 17.50
N ASP A 137 0.27 -15.67 16.63
CA ASP A 137 0.95 -15.92 15.36
C ASP A 137 2.47 -16.02 15.59
N GLU A 138 3.00 -17.24 15.72
CA GLU A 138 4.44 -17.51 15.91
C GLU A 138 5.31 -16.90 14.80
N ASP A 139 4.71 -16.55 13.66
CA ASP A 139 5.35 -15.93 12.52
C ASP A 139 5.25 -14.40 12.46
N ASN A 140 4.87 -13.72 13.56
CA ASN A 140 4.81 -12.26 13.62
C ASN A 140 6.20 -11.58 13.73
N ARG A 141 7.04 -11.77 12.70
CA ARG A 141 8.41 -11.26 12.61
C ARG A 141 8.54 -10.22 11.51
N PHE A 142 9.39 -9.21 11.73
CA PHE A 142 9.65 -8.16 10.73
C PHE A 142 9.99 -8.75 9.37
N LYS A 143 10.88 -9.76 9.35
CA LYS A 143 11.35 -10.39 8.11
C LYS A 143 10.22 -11.00 7.27
N VAL A 144 9.21 -11.61 7.90
CA VAL A 144 8.09 -12.24 7.19
C VAL A 144 7.25 -11.18 6.50
N HIS A 145 6.90 -10.11 7.22
CA HIS A 145 6.14 -8.99 6.68
C HIS A 145 6.92 -8.19 5.63
N ALA A 146 8.21 -7.92 5.86
CA ALA A 146 9.07 -7.22 4.92
C ALA A 146 9.28 -8.01 3.63
N PHE A 147 9.50 -9.32 3.73
CA PHE A 147 9.62 -10.19 2.56
C PHE A 147 8.31 -10.23 1.75
N THR A 148 7.18 -10.34 2.44
CA THR A 148 5.86 -10.25 1.81
C THR A 148 5.67 -8.90 1.14
N GLY A 149 6.05 -7.79 1.80
CA GLY A 149 5.99 -6.45 1.24
C GLY A 149 6.82 -6.30 -0.04
N MET A 150 8.04 -6.83 -0.05
CA MET A 150 8.89 -6.87 -1.25
C MET A 150 8.27 -7.69 -2.38
N ILE A 151 7.63 -8.82 -2.07
CA ILE A 151 6.91 -9.62 -3.06
C ILE A 151 5.84 -8.78 -3.75
N TYR A 152 5.03 -8.04 -2.98
CA TYR A 152 4.02 -7.14 -3.56
C TYR A 152 4.66 -6.08 -4.46
N LEU A 153 5.73 -5.42 -4.00
CA LEU A 153 6.42 -4.37 -4.75
C LEU A 153 7.14 -4.86 -6.01
N ILE A 154 7.45 -6.15 -6.14
CA ILE A 154 8.18 -6.68 -7.31
C ILE A 154 7.25 -7.43 -8.25
N ILE A 155 6.45 -8.36 -7.74
CA ILE A 155 5.69 -9.29 -8.59
C ILE A 155 4.58 -8.55 -9.35
N PHE A 156 3.84 -7.67 -8.69
CA PHE A 156 2.70 -6.99 -9.33
C PHE A 156 3.11 -6.01 -10.44
N PRO A 157 4.16 -5.19 -10.30
CA PRO A 157 4.65 -4.40 -11.42
C PRO A 157 5.23 -5.25 -12.55
N VAL A 158 5.88 -6.38 -12.24
CA VAL A 158 6.38 -7.30 -13.27
C VAL A 158 5.21 -7.90 -14.07
N ILE A 159 4.15 -8.36 -13.40
CA ILE A 159 2.92 -8.83 -14.05
C ILE A 159 2.32 -7.72 -14.90
N ALA A 160 2.19 -6.51 -14.34
CA ALA A 160 1.64 -5.35 -15.05
C ALA A 160 2.44 -5.02 -16.30
N TYR A 161 3.77 -5.02 -16.21
CA TYR A 161 4.66 -4.80 -17.35
C TYR A 161 4.42 -5.83 -18.46
N PHE A 162 4.36 -7.12 -18.12
CA PHE A 162 4.11 -8.18 -19.11
C PHE A 162 2.72 -8.08 -19.75
N ILE A 163 1.71 -7.65 -19.01
CA ILE A 163 0.36 -7.40 -19.57
C ILE A 163 0.38 -6.18 -20.48
N GLY A 164 1.09 -5.12 -20.09
CA GLY A 164 1.16 -3.86 -20.84
C GLY A 164 1.86 -3.97 -22.19
N ILE A 165 2.71 -4.99 -22.40
CA ILE A 165 3.38 -5.24 -23.67
C ILE A 165 2.62 -6.19 -24.61
N ILE A 166 1.43 -6.69 -24.21
CA ILE A 166 0.63 -7.55 -25.09
C ILE A 166 0.13 -6.69 -26.27
N PRO A 167 0.44 -7.07 -27.53
CA PRO A 167 0.07 -6.28 -28.68
C PRO A 167 -1.45 -6.17 -28.81
N ILE A 168 -1.94 -4.94 -28.99
CA ILE A 168 -3.38 -4.59 -29.08
C ILE A 168 -4.01 -5.09 -30.41
N HIS A 169 -3.21 -5.66 -31.32
CA HIS A 169 -3.64 -6.14 -32.64
C HIS A 169 -4.00 -7.63 -32.71
N LEU A 170 -4.24 -8.28 -31.57
CA LEU A 170 -4.84 -9.63 -31.49
C LEU A 170 -6.36 -9.52 -31.28
#